data_AF-A0A1J3JWF7-F1
#
_entry.id   AF-A0A1J3JWF7-F1
#
_cell.length_a   1.000
_cell.length_b   1.000
_cell.length_c   1.000
_cell.angle_alpha   90.00
_cell.angle_beta   90.00
_cell.angle_gamma   90.00
#
_symmetry.space_group_name_H-M   'P 1'
#
loop_
_entity.id
_entity.type
_entity.pdbx_description
1 polymer ?
#
loop_
_entity_poly.entity_id
_entity_poly.type
_entity_poly.pdbx_seq_one_letter_code
_entity_poly.pdbx_strand_id
1 'polypeptide(L)'
;MAAISFSHNHQSSGNRRGGSHHHRHGPVVEEIEGLIKVFNDGCVERPPIVPTVSPTVHPSAKVTAFDIKLSNDTPTRVYIPDASVTLPLLVYFHGGGFCVGSAAWSCYHDFLTSLAVKARCVIVSVNYRLAPEHRLPAAYDDGVNVVSWLMKQQTSNGGHSWVRKCNLANVFLGGDSAGANIAYQVAVRITAGDKSVNNVNLKGVILIHPFFGGESRTSSERQQQHHSKSSALTLSASDTYWRLALPRGASRDHPWCNPLVSSSAGFLREAKLPTTMVFMAEFDILKDRNLEMCKVMRSHGKRVEDVVHGGVGHAFHILDNSSMSRDRIHDMMCRLHNFIHP
;
A
#
# COMPACT_ATOMS: atom_id res chain seq x y z
N MET A 1 -22.61 21.30 5.24
CA MET A 1 -23.79 20.43 5.02
C MET A 1 -23.88 20.10 3.55
N ALA A 2 -23.73 18.82 3.22
CA ALA A 2 -24.30 18.14 2.05
C ALA A 2 -23.94 16.66 2.24
N ALA A 3 -24.81 15.95 2.96
CA ALA A 3 -24.76 14.51 3.08
C ALA A 3 -25.19 13.92 1.73
N ILE A 4 -24.44 12.96 1.20
CA ILE A 4 -24.90 12.17 0.04
C ILE A 4 -25.99 11.23 0.59
N SER A 5 -27.24 11.67 0.44
CA SER A 5 -28.45 10.88 0.67
C SER A 5 -28.81 10.18 -0.65
N PHE A 6 -28.90 8.85 -0.64
CA PHE A 6 -29.41 8.09 -1.79
C PHE A 6 -30.92 7.92 -1.65
N SER A 7 -31.70 8.72 -2.40
CA SER A 7 -33.14 8.55 -2.52
C SER A 7 -33.48 7.38 -3.45
N HIS A 8 -34.32 6.48 -2.97
CA HIS A 8 -34.96 5.43 -3.77
C HIS A 8 -36.02 6.06 -4.69
N ASN A 9 -36.01 5.69 -5.97
CA ASN A 9 -37.15 5.89 -6.85
C ASN A 9 -37.57 4.54 -7.45
N HIS A 10 -38.76 4.10 -7.05
CA HIS A 10 -39.49 3.01 -7.67
C HIS A 10 -40.07 3.48 -9.01
N GLN A 11 -39.71 2.83 -10.11
CA GLN A 11 -40.60 2.69 -11.27
C GLN A 11 -40.50 1.27 -11.82
N SER A 12 -41.65 0.61 -11.85
CA SER A 12 -41.86 -0.72 -12.41
C SER A 12 -42.05 -0.66 -13.92
N SER A 13 -41.35 -1.51 -14.67
CA SER A 13 -41.86 -2.03 -15.95
C SER A 13 -41.13 -3.31 -16.39
N GLY A 14 -41.92 -4.38 -16.53
CA GLY A 14 -41.89 -5.24 -17.74
C GLY A 14 -40.68 -6.15 -18.02
N ASN A 15 -40.59 -7.25 -17.28
CA ASN A 15 -40.43 -8.63 -17.77
C ASN A 15 -39.62 -8.88 -19.07
N ARG A 16 -38.37 -9.35 -18.94
CA ARG A 16 -37.78 -10.35 -19.86
C ARG A 16 -36.96 -11.37 -19.07
N ARG A 17 -37.40 -12.62 -19.14
CA ARG A 17 -36.75 -13.81 -18.56
C ARG A 17 -35.37 -14.02 -19.22
N GLY A 18 -34.32 -13.74 -18.46
CA GLY A 18 -32.97 -14.26 -18.68
C GLY A 18 -32.49 -14.83 -17.36
N GLY A 19 -32.27 -16.13 -17.29
CA GLY A 19 -31.85 -16.81 -16.06
C GLY A 19 -30.49 -16.31 -15.59
N SER A 20 -30.50 -15.42 -14.60
CA SER A 20 -29.31 -15.15 -13.77
C SER A 20 -29.11 -16.37 -12.89
N HIS A 21 -28.06 -17.15 -13.16
CA HIS A 21 -27.53 -18.09 -12.18
C HIS A 21 -26.94 -17.29 -11.02
N HIS A 22 -27.79 -16.83 -10.11
CA HIS A 22 -27.37 -16.46 -8.77
C HIS A 22 -26.93 -17.74 -8.10
N HIS A 23 -25.63 -18.04 -8.15
CA HIS A 23 -25.04 -18.90 -7.15
C HIS A 23 -25.36 -18.26 -5.80
N ARG A 24 -26.35 -18.84 -5.10
CA ARG A 24 -26.64 -18.45 -3.73
C ARG A 24 -25.46 -18.93 -2.90
N HIS A 25 -24.47 -18.06 -2.73
CA HIS A 25 -23.44 -18.26 -1.73
C HIS A 25 -24.10 -18.48 -0.37
N GLY A 26 -23.40 -19.20 0.52
CA GLY A 26 -23.87 -19.38 1.89
C GLY A 26 -23.88 -18.06 2.68
N PRO A 27 -24.06 -18.07 4.02
CA PRO A 27 -24.00 -16.84 4.82
C PRO A 27 -22.65 -16.12 4.71
N VAL A 28 -22.69 -14.79 4.71
CA VAL A 28 -21.51 -13.92 4.86
C VAL A 28 -20.93 -14.11 6.27
N VAL A 29 -19.63 -14.37 6.35
CA VAL A 29 -18.89 -14.58 7.62
C VAL A 29 -18.02 -13.40 8.00
N GLU A 30 -17.56 -12.63 7.03
CA GLU A 30 -16.80 -11.39 7.23
C GLU A 30 -17.21 -10.38 6.16
N GLU A 31 -17.34 -9.12 6.55
CA GLU A 31 -17.71 -8.03 5.64
C GLU A 31 -17.03 -6.73 6.05
N ILE A 32 -16.61 -5.98 5.03
CA ILE A 32 -16.42 -4.55 5.14
C ILE A 32 -17.36 -3.95 4.10
N GLU A 33 -18.39 -3.24 4.57
CA GLU A 33 -19.50 -2.77 3.75
C GLU A 33 -18.98 -2.02 2.52
N GLY A 34 -19.46 -2.44 1.34
CA GLY A 34 -19.08 -1.88 0.05
C GLY A 34 -17.69 -2.28 -0.47
N LEU A 35 -16.82 -2.91 0.33
CA LEU A 35 -15.43 -3.22 -0.07
C LEU A 35 -15.19 -4.72 -0.30
N ILE A 36 -15.65 -5.57 0.61
CA ILE A 36 -15.41 -7.01 0.55
C ILE A 36 -16.47 -7.77 1.34
N LYS A 37 -16.95 -8.87 0.76
CA LYS A 37 -17.78 -9.88 1.43
C LYS A 37 -17.11 -11.23 1.30
N VAL A 38 -17.02 -11.96 2.41
CA VAL A 38 -16.48 -13.32 2.46
C VAL A 38 -17.58 -14.24 2.95
N PHE A 39 -17.84 -15.28 2.18
CA PHE A 39 -18.89 -16.26 2.47
C PHE A 39 -18.32 -17.50 3.15
N ASN A 40 -19.15 -18.24 3.87
CA ASN A 40 -18.72 -19.44 4.60
C ASN A 40 -18.20 -20.57 3.69
N ASP A 41 -18.57 -20.56 2.41
CA ASP A 41 -18.09 -21.49 1.37
C ASP A 41 -16.70 -21.11 0.82
N GLY A 42 -16.12 -20.02 1.31
CA GLY A 42 -14.82 -19.50 0.88
C GLY A 42 -14.88 -18.55 -0.31
N CYS A 43 -16.07 -18.29 -0.88
CA CYS A 43 -16.21 -17.29 -1.93
C CYS A 43 -15.92 -15.88 -1.37
N VAL A 44 -15.31 -15.04 -2.20
CA VAL A 44 -14.98 -13.65 -1.89
C VAL A 44 -15.53 -12.76 -2.99
N GLU A 45 -16.40 -11.82 -2.62
CA GLU A 45 -16.89 -10.78 -3.50
C GLU A 45 -16.21 -9.45 -3.17
N ARG A 46 -15.71 -8.75 -4.20
CA ARG A 46 -15.15 -7.40 -4.08
C ARG A 46 -15.90 -6.47 -5.04
N PRO A 47 -16.81 -5.62 -4.53
CA PRO A 47 -17.49 -4.64 -5.37
C PRO A 47 -16.48 -3.68 -6.03
N PRO A 48 -16.68 -3.29 -7.31
CA PRO A 48 -15.76 -2.42 -8.03
C PRO A 48 -15.92 -0.96 -7.61
N ILE A 49 -15.49 -0.61 -6.40
CA ILE A 49 -15.64 0.75 -5.85
C ILE A 49 -14.68 1.77 -6.45
N VAL A 50 -13.51 1.32 -6.91
CA VAL A 50 -12.53 2.15 -7.62
C VAL A 50 -12.38 1.58 -9.03
N PRO A 51 -12.57 2.40 -10.08
CA PRO A 51 -12.37 1.96 -11.45
C PRO A 51 -10.94 1.48 -11.67
N THR A 52 -10.78 0.34 -12.35
CA THR A 52 -9.49 -0.07 -12.91
C THR A 52 -9.29 0.61 -14.27
N VAL A 53 -8.12 1.15 -14.52
CA VAL A 53 -7.76 1.85 -15.76
C VAL A 53 -6.63 1.13 -16.49
N SER A 54 -6.59 1.28 -17.82
CA SER A 54 -5.43 0.90 -18.61
C SER A 54 -4.19 1.68 -18.15
N PRO A 55 -2.97 1.25 -18.46
CA PRO A 55 -1.75 2.01 -18.12
C PRO A 55 -1.56 3.26 -19.00
N THR A 56 -2.60 3.71 -19.71
CA THR A 56 -2.53 4.86 -20.62
C THR A 56 -2.45 6.15 -19.82
N VAL A 57 -1.45 6.96 -20.13
CA VAL A 57 -1.24 8.28 -19.54
C VAL A 57 -1.43 9.37 -20.59
N HIS A 58 -1.87 10.55 -20.16
CA HIS A 58 -2.04 11.67 -21.07
C HIS A 58 -0.68 12.05 -21.70
N PRO A 59 -0.59 12.36 -23.01
CA PRO A 59 0.68 12.65 -23.67
C PRO A 59 1.50 13.79 -23.03
N SER A 60 0.82 14.77 -22.40
CA SER A 60 1.49 15.87 -21.68
C SER A 60 2.09 15.48 -20.32
N ALA A 61 1.81 14.27 -19.81
CA ALA A 61 2.23 13.83 -18.48
C ALA A 61 3.74 13.54 -18.38
N LYS A 62 4.48 13.49 -19.50
CA LYS A 62 5.94 13.22 -19.55
C LYS A 62 6.35 11.96 -18.78
N VAL A 63 5.51 10.95 -18.87
CA VAL A 63 5.70 9.64 -18.25
C VAL A 63 5.12 8.62 -19.21
N THR A 64 5.73 7.44 -19.24
CA THR A 64 5.20 6.26 -19.91
C THR A 64 4.80 5.25 -18.85
N ALA A 65 3.63 4.64 -18.99
CA ALA A 65 3.24 3.52 -18.14
C ALA A 65 2.81 2.30 -18.95
N PHE A 66 3.08 1.12 -18.41
CA PHE A 66 2.71 -0.16 -19.03
C PHE A 66 2.61 -1.26 -17.98
N ASP A 67 1.87 -2.31 -18.31
CA ASP A 67 1.71 -3.49 -17.47
C ASP A 67 2.67 -4.60 -17.93
N ILE A 68 3.24 -5.31 -16.96
CA ILE A 68 4.14 -6.44 -17.17
C ILE A 68 3.94 -7.47 -16.06
N LYS A 69 4.17 -8.74 -16.37
CA LYS A 69 4.27 -9.80 -15.38
C LYS A 69 5.74 -10.02 -15.02
N LEU A 70 6.06 -9.87 -13.74
CA LEU A 70 7.41 -10.08 -13.22
C LEU A 70 7.49 -11.48 -12.56
N SER A 71 8.46 -11.67 -11.65
CA SER A 71 8.69 -12.93 -10.93
C SER A 71 7.41 -13.69 -10.58
N ASN A 72 7.33 -14.98 -10.94
CA ASN A 72 6.17 -15.85 -10.71
C ASN A 72 4.85 -15.28 -11.25
N ASP A 73 4.91 -14.63 -12.42
CA ASP A 73 3.76 -14.00 -13.08
C ASP A 73 3.07 -12.89 -12.28
N THR A 74 3.76 -12.30 -11.28
CA THR A 74 3.23 -11.22 -10.45
C THR A 74 2.89 -10.01 -11.34
N PRO A 75 1.61 -9.63 -11.50
CA PRO A 75 1.24 -8.49 -12.32
C PRO A 75 1.79 -7.21 -11.70
N THR A 76 2.28 -6.31 -12.55
CA THR A 76 2.99 -5.12 -12.10
C THR A 76 2.77 -4.02 -13.12
N ARG A 77 2.55 -2.79 -12.64
CA ARG A 77 2.49 -1.59 -13.48
C ARG A 77 3.75 -0.78 -13.30
N VAL A 78 4.41 -0.44 -14.40
CA VAL A 78 5.65 0.35 -14.39
C VAL A 78 5.37 1.76 -14.87
N TYR A 79 5.95 2.76 -14.21
CA TYR A 79 5.89 4.17 -14.58
C TYR A 79 7.30 4.71 -14.78
N ILE A 80 7.57 5.29 -15.95
CA ILE A 80 8.89 5.79 -16.34
C ILE A 80 8.75 7.24 -16.77
N PRO A 81 9.20 8.20 -15.97
CA PRO A 81 9.18 9.61 -16.38
C PRO A 81 10.25 9.86 -17.46
N ASP A 82 10.01 10.85 -18.30
CA ASP A 82 10.94 11.22 -19.36
C ASP A 82 12.25 11.74 -18.74
N ALA A 83 13.35 11.04 -19.02
CA ALA A 83 14.67 11.39 -18.55
C ALA A 83 15.77 10.93 -19.52
N SER A 84 16.80 11.78 -19.64
CA SER A 84 18.05 11.47 -20.36
C SER A 84 19.03 10.64 -19.54
N VAL A 85 18.79 10.51 -18.22
CA VAL A 85 19.64 9.79 -17.26
C VAL A 85 18.87 8.64 -16.62
N THR A 86 19.59 7.69 -16.03
CA THR A 86 18.98 6.67 -15.17
C THR A 86 18.46 7.29 -13.88
N LEU A 87 17.28 6.88 -13.42
CA LEU A 87 16.62 7.45 -12.24
C LEU A 87 16.53 6.44 -11.10
N PRO A 88 16.46 6.90 -9.82
CA PRO A 88 16.16 6.01 -8.70
C PRO A 88 14.92 5.15 -8.95
N LEU A 89 14.93 3.94 -8.40
CA LEU A 89 13.83 2.99 -8.50
C LEU A 89 13.03 2.99 -7.20
N LEU A 90 11.72 3.20 -7.30
CA LEU A 90 10.76 3.00 -6.22
C LEU A 90 9.91 1.76 -6.51
N VAL A 91 10.00 0.73 -5.68
CA VAL A 91 9.05 -0.40 -5.69
C VAL A 91 7.90 -0.03 -4.75
N TYR A 92 6.71 0.14 -5.32
CA TYR A 92 5.52 0.63 -4.63
C TYR A 92 4.51 -0.49 -4.40
N PHE A 93 3.96 -0.55 -3.19
CA PHE A 93 2.88 -1.47 -2.82
C PHE A 93 1.65 -0.65 -2.47
N HIS A 94 0.52 -0.94 -3.11
CA HIS A 94 -0.73 -0.24 -2.84
C HIS A 94 -1.35 -0.61 -1.48
N GLY A 95 -2.15 0.28 -0.90
CA GLY A 95 -3.00 0.01 0.26
C GLY A 95 -4.24 -0.84 -0.05
N GLY A 96 -5.14 -0.95 0.94
CA GLY A 96 -6.37 -1.75 0.85
C GLY A 96 -6.46 -2.91 1.86
N GLY A 97 -5.80 -2.77 3.02
CA GLY A 97 -5.91 -3.73 4.12
C GLY A 97 -5.50 -5.16 3.75
N PHE A 98 -4.60 -5.32 2.78
CA PHE A 98 -4.20 -6.59 2.15
C PHE A 98 -5.30 -7.35 1.40
N CYS A 99 -6.55 -6.88 1.47
CA CYS A 99 -7.70 -7.64 1.01
C CYS A 99 -8.36 -7.04 -0.23
N VAL A 100 -8.14 -5.75 -0.52
CA VAL A 100 -8.62 -5.06 -1.71
C VAL A 100 -7.50 -4.20 -2.30
N GLY A 101 -7.74 -3.60 -3.45
CA GLY A 101 -6.78 -2.76 -4.16
C GLY A 101 -6.29 -3.39 -5.45
N SER A 102 -5.66 -2.55 -6.27
CA SER A 102 -4.93 -2.99 -7.46
C SER A 102 -3.96 -1.91 -7.90
N ALA A 103 -2.83 -2.31 -8.49
CA ALA A 103 -1.94 -1.39 -9.21
C ALA A 103 -2.65 -0.66 -10.37
N ALA A 104 -3.79 -1.18 -10.84
CA ALA A 104 -4.60 -0.60 -11.91
C ALA A 104 -5.73 0.31 -11.44
N TRP A 105 -5.97 0.47 -10.13
CA TRP A 105 -6.98 1.42 -9.63
C TRP A 105 -6.64 2.85 -10.04
N SER A 106 -7.64 3.60 -10.52
CA SER A 106 -7.46 4.96 -11.04
C SER A 106 -6.78 5.89 -10.05
N CYS A 107 -7.13 5.83 -8.76
CA CYS A 107 -6.53 6.67 -7.74
C CYS A 107 -5.02 6.43 -7.57
N TYR A 108 -4.55 5.17 -7.59
CA TYR A 108 -3.12 4.86 -7.59
C TYR A 108 -2.47 5.23 -8.92
N HIS A 109 -3.17 5.01 -10.03
CA HIS A 109 -2.65 5.39 -11.34
C HIS A 109 -2.37 6.88 -11.43
N ASP A 110 -3.29 7.73 -11.01
CA ASP A 110 -3.15 9.19 -11.03
C ASP A 110 -2.03 9.65 -10.07
N PHE A 111 -2.03 9.13 -8.84
CA PHE A 111 -1.02 9.47 -7.84
C PHE A 111 0.39 9.05 -8.27
N LEU A 112 0.59 7.82 -8.74
CA LEU A 112 1.90 7.30 -9.12
C LEU A 112 2.41 7.91 -10.43
N THR A 113 1.52 8.26 -11.36
CA THR A 113 1.87 9.06 -12.55
C THR A 113 2.46 10.41 -12.13
N SER A 114 1.80 11.12 -11.22
CA SER A 114 2.28 12.40 -10.68
C SER A 114 3.59 12.24 -9.90
N LEU A 115 3.66 11.23 -9.03
CA LEU A 115 4.83 10.95 -8.19
C LEU A 115 6.07 10.63 -9.03
N ALA A 116 5.94 9.80 -10.08
CA ALA A 116 7.06 9.44 -10.95
C ALA A 116 7.74 10.69 -11.53
N VAL A 117 6.93 11.66 -11.98
CA VAL A 117 7.41 12.93 -12.55
C VAL A 117 7.99 13.84 -11.47
N LYS A 118 7.27 14.06 -10.36
CA LYS A 118 7.66 15.01 -9.31
C LYS A 118 8.88 14.54 -8.52
N ALA A 119 8.91 13.27 -8.13
CA ALA A 119 10.04 12.65 -7.45
C ALA A 119 11.15 12.20 -8.41
N ARG A 120 10.97 12.33 -9.73
CA ARG A 120 11.95 11.93 -10.76
C ARG A 120 12.49 10.52 -10.51
N CYS A 121 11.59 9.55 -10.39
CA CYS A 121 11.93 8.15 -10.13
C CYS A 121 11.13 7.23 -11.06
N VAL A 122 11.72 6.06 -11.38
CA VAL A 122 10.96 4.97 -11.99
C VAL A 122 10.18 4.27 -10.89
N ILE A 123 8.89 4.02 -11.12
CA ILE A 123 8.02 3.34 -10.15
C ILE A 123 7.62 1.98 -10.68
N VAL A 124 7.77 0.95 -9.86
CA VAL A 124 7.29 -0.41 -10.09
C VAL A 124 6.19 -0.69 -9.07
N SER A 125 4.93 -0.57 -9.50
CA SER A 125 3.73 -0.76 -8.67
C SER A 125 3.28 -2.21 -8.70
N VAL A 126 3.46 -2.91 -7.58
CA VAL A 126 3.25 -4.36 -7.47
C VAL A 126 1.78 -4.66 -7.19
N ASN A 127 1.17 -5.50 -8.02
CA ASN A 127 -0.19 -6.00 -7.83
C ASN A 127 -0.15 -7.34 -7.09
N TYR A 128 0.20 -7.28 -5.81
CA TYR A 128 0.42 -8.44 -4.94
C TYR A 128 -0.87 -9.25 -4.70
N ARG A 129 -0.72 -10.52 -4.31
CA ARG A 129 -1.87 -11.40 -4.00
C ARG A 129 -2.64 -10.93 -2.77
N LEU A 130 -3.97 -10.95 -2.88
CA LEU A 130 -4.87 -10.45 -1.85
C LEU A 130 -5.35 -11.56 -0.89
N ALA A 131 -5.58 -11.17 0.35
CA ALA A 131 -6.31 -11.95 1.34
C ALA A 131 -7.84 -11.82 1.15
N PRO A 132 -8.64 -12.79 1.62
CA PRO A 132 -8.27 -13.99 2.39
C PRO A 132 -7.82 -15.20 1.54
N GLU A 133 -7.90 -15.16 0.21
CA GLU A 133 -7.49 -16.25 -0.68
C GLU A 133 -5.99 -16.54 -0.52
N HIS A 134 -5.19 -15.48 -0.37
CA HIS A 134 -3.76 -15.53 -0.11
C HIS A 134 -3.42 -14.69 1.12
N ARG A 135 -3.68 -15.26 2.31
CA ARG A 135 -3.28 -14.67 3.59
C ARG A 135 -1.78 -14.39 3.64
N LEU A 136 -1.39 -13.49 4.53
CA LEU A 136 0.02 -13.23 4.84
C LEU A 136 0.70 -14.56 5.20
N PRO A 137 1.93 -14.82 4.69
CA PRO A 137 2.89 -13.86 4.15
C PRO A 137 2.87 -13.65 2.63
N ALA A 138 1.84 -14.13 1.90
CA ALA A 138 1.85 -14.14 0.43
C ALA A 138 2.23 -12.80 -0.22
N ALA A 139 1.66 -11.69 0.27
CA ALA A 139 1.96 -10.35 -0.23
C ALA A 139 3.42 -9.92 0.03
N TYR A 140 4.02 -10.36 1.14
CA TYR A 140 5.43 -10.11 1.44
C TYR A 140 6.35 -10.92 0.51
N ASP A 141 5.98 -12.17 0.24
CA ASP A 141 6.72 -13.04 -0.67
C ASP A 141 6.69 -12.46 -2.09
N ASP A 142 5.55 -11.94 -2.55
CA ASP A 142 5.43 -11.28 -3.85
C ASP A 142 6.34 -10.05 -3.94
N GLY A 143 6.41 -9.23 -2.89
CA GLY A 143 7.32 -8.09 -2.84
C GLY A 143 8.80 -8.48 -2.87
N VAL A 144 9.20 -9.47 -2.07
CA VAL A 144 10.57 -10.03 -2.08
C VAL A 144 10.92 -10.58 -3.46
N ASN A 145 10.00 -11.31 -4.09
CA ASN A 145 10.19 -11.89 -5.43
C ASN A 145 10.36 -10.82 -6.51
N VAL A 146 9.56 -9.75 -6.48
CA VAL A 146 9.69 -8.63 -7.43
C VAL A 146 11.04 -7.93 -7.25
N VAL A 147 11.45 -7.63 -6.01
CA VAL A 147 12.75 -6.99 -5.75
C VAL A 147 13.89 -7.91 -6.21
N SER A 148 13.84 -9.20 -5.89
CA SER A 148 14.83 -10.19 -6.34
C SER A 148 14.94 -10.22 -7.86
N TRP A 149 13.81 -10.23 -8.57
CA TRP A 149 13.77 -10.23 -10.03
C TRP A 149 14.41 -8.97 -10.62
N LEU A 150 14.12 -7.79 -10.05
CA LEU A 150 14.69 -6.51 -10.50
C LEU A 150 16.21 -6.50 -10.35
N MET A 151 16.73 -7.04 -9.25
CA MET A 151 18.17 -7.08 -8.99
C MET A 151 18.89 -8.06 -9.93
N LYS A 152 18.26 -9.19 -10.27
CA LYS A 152 18.79 -10.13 -11.28
C LYS A 152 18.90 -9.52 -12.67
N GLN A 153 18.14 -8.45 -12.96
CA GLN A 153 18.24 -7.76 -14.26
C GLN A 153 19.52 -6.93 -14.40
N GLN A 154 20.23 -6.59 -13.30
CA GLN A 154 21.50 -5.86 -13.38
C GLN A 154 22.56 -6.62 -14.18
N THR A 155 22.56 -7.96 -14.09
CA THR A 155 23.57 -8.83 -14.66
C THR A 155 23.07 -9.62 -15.88
N SER A 156 21.81 -9.43 -16.30
CA SER A 156 21.23 -10.22 -17.39
C SER A 156 21.57 -9.60 -18.76
N ASN A 157 22.30 -10.36 -19.60
CA ASN A 157 22.47 -10.03 -21.01
C ASN A 157 21.13 -10.23 -21.72
N GLY A 158 20.37 -9.14 -21.91
CA GLY A 158 19.05 -9.16 -22.53
C GLY A 158 17.89 -8.80 -21.60
N GLY A 159 18.16 -8.30 -20.38
CA GLY A 159 17.12 -7.77 -19.50
C GLY A 159 16.26 -6.68 -20.17
N HIS A 160 15.02 -6.54 -19.71
CA HIS A 160 14.05 -5.60 -20.29
C HIS A 160 14.64 -4.19 -20.42
N SER A 161 14.52 -3.59 -21.60
CA SER A 161 15.16 -2.31 -21.95
C SER A 161 14.82 -1.19 -20.97
N TRP A 162 13.62 -1.21 -20.41
CA TRP A 162 13.16 -0.22 -19.44
C TRP A 162 13.91 -0.28 -18.11
N VAL A 163 14.40 -1.45 -17.69
CA VAL A 163 15.17 -1.59 -16.45
C VAL A 163 16.49 -0.83 -16.54
N ARG A 164 17.03 -0.65 -17.76
CA ARG A 164 18.22 0.18 -18.02
C ARG A 164 17.98 1.67 -17.76
N LYS A 165 16.73 2.11 -17.59
CA LYS A 165 16.37 3.46 -17.15
C LYS A 165 16.40 3.60 -15.62
N CYS A 166 16.52 2.49 -14.89
CA CYS A 166 16.59 2.46 -13.43
C CYS A 166 18.05 2.50 -12.96
N ASN A 167 18.36 3.38 -12.03
CA ASN A 167 19.56 3.31 -11.22
C ASN A 167 19.31 2.33 -10.07
N LEU A 168 19.63 1.05 -10.31
CA LEU A 168 19.44 -0.01 -9.33
C LEU A 168 20.45 0.02 -8.17
N ALA A 169 21.37 0.99 -8.13
CA ALA A 169 22.13 1.32 -6.93
C ALA A 169 21.36 2.23 -5.96
N ASN A 170 20.25 2.83 -6.41
CA ASN A 170 19.37 3.69 -5.63
C ASN A 170 17.94 3.12 -5.61
N VAL A 171 17.74 2.09 -4.79
CA VAL A 171 16.43 1.41 -4.65
C VAL A 171 15.73 1.89 -3.39
N PHE A 172 14.46 2.22 -3.54
CA PHE A 172 13.55 2.58 -2.47
C PHE A 172 12.39 1.59 -2.46
N LEU A 173 11.92 1.24 -1.28
CA LEU A 173 10.65 0.54 -1.10
C LEU A 173 9.64 1.53 -0.55
N GLY A 174 8.41 1.47 -1.04
CA GLY A 174 7.37 2.31 -0.49
C GLY A 174 5.97 1.76 -0.70
N GLY A 175 5.02 2.40 -0.04
CA GLY A 175 3.63 2.06 -0.16
C GLY A 175 2.79 2.87 0.79
N ASP A 176 1.49 2.65 0.74
CA ASP A 176 0.54 3.24 1.66
C ASP A 176 -0.27 2.17 2.41
N SER A 177 -0.70 2.47 3.64
CA SER A 177 -1.57 1.57 4.41
C SER A 177 -0.97 0.15 4.51
N ALA A 178 -1.70 -0.87 4.07
CA ALA A 178 -1.19 -2.24 3.98
C ALA A 178 0.06 -2.37 3.10
N GLY A 179 0.16 -1.60 2.02
CA GLY A 179 1.34 -1.53 1.17
C GLY A 179 2.58 -0.97 1.88
N ALA A 180 2.40 0.02 2.76
CA ALA A 180 3.48 0.48 3.62
C ALA A 180 3.93 -0.63 4.60
N ASN A 181 3.01 -1.42 5.14
CA ASN A 181 3.36 -2.60 5.95
C ASN A 181 4.15 -3.63 5.12
N ILE A 182 3.75 -3.90 3.87
CA ILE A 182 4.50 -4.76 2.94
C ILE A 182 5.91 -4.21 2.71
N ALA A 183 6.04 -2.93 2.37
CA ALA A 183 7.33 -2.27 2.14
C ALA A 183 8.26 -2.42 3.35
N TYR A 184 7.74 -2.21 4.56
CA TYR A 184 8.48 -2.41 5.81
C TYR A 184 8.94 -3.87 5.98
N GLN A 185 8.04 -4.84 5.83
CA GLN A 185 8.37 -6.26 6.01
C GLN A 185 9.37 -6.76 4.96
N VAL A 186 9.24 -6.32 3.71
CA VAL A 186 10.19 -6.64 2.63
C VAL A 186 11.57 -6.02 2.95
N ALA A 187 11.63 -4.78 3.43
CA ALA A 187 12.88 -4.14 3.85
C ALA A 187 13.56 -4.90 5.01
N VAL A 188 12.80 -5.31 6.01
CA VAL A 188 13.31 -6.11 7.14
C VAL A 188 13.89 -7.42 6.63
N ARG A 189 13.18 -8.16 5.76
CA ARG A 189 13.68 -9.42 5.21
C ARG A 189 14.97 -9.26 4.41
N ILE A 190 15.04 -8.25 3.52
CA ILE A 190 16.24 -7.96 2.72
C ILE A 190 17.42 -7.64 3.65
N THR A 191 17.21 -6.78 4.65
CA THR A 191 18.30 -6.34 5.54
C THR A 191 18.70 -7.38 6.59
N ALA A 192 17.86 -8.39 6.84
CA ALA A 192 18.17 -9.55 7.66
C ALA A 192 18.96 -10.64 6.92
N GLY A 193 19.30 -10.43 5.65
CA GLY A 193 20.15 -11.35 4.88
C GLY A 193 19.39 -12.49 4.21
N ASP A 194 18.13 -12.25 3.80
CA ASP A 194 17.40 -13.19 2.94
C ASP A 194 18.20 -13.47 1.65
N LYS A 195 18.69 -14.71 1.51
CA LYS A 195 19.55 -15.14 0.39
C LYS A 195 18.87 -15.01 -0.97
N SER A 196 17.54 -14.91 -1.01
CA SER A 196 16.79 -14.69 -2.25
C SER A 196 17.02 -13.30 -2.84
N VAL A 197 17.48 -12.35 -2.03
CA VAL A 197 17.71 -10.95 -2.44
C VAL A 197 19.13 -10.49 -2.05
N ASN A 198 20.13 -11.05 -2.71
CA ASN A 198 21.52 -10.58 -2.53
C ASN A 198 21.75 -9.24 -3.23
N ASN A 199 22.59 -8.39 -2.63
CA ASN A 199 23.14 -7.16 -3.24
C ASN A 199 22.16 -6.00 -3.51
N VAL A 200 21.03 -5.92 -2.79
CA VAL A 200 20.15 -4.74 -2.90
C VAL A 200 20.71 -3.58 -2.09
N ASN A 201 21.00 -2.48 -2.76
CA ASN A 201 21.32 -1.23 -2.08
C ASN A 201 20.03 -0.45 -1.79
N LEU A 202 19.34 -0.84 -0.71
CA LEU A 202 18.16 -0.10 -0.24
C LEU A 202 18.61 1.25 0.35
N LYS A 203 18.24 2.34 -0.32
CA LYS A 203 18.56 3.72 0.09
C LYS A 203 17.56 4.29 1.08
N GLY A 204 16.31 3.85 1.00
CA GLY A 204 15.28 4.29 1.93
C GLY A 204 14.00 3.46 1.85
N VAL A 205 13.16 3.61 2.88
CA VAL A 205 11.82 3.03 2.96
C VAL A 205 10.80 4.15 3.17
N ILE A 206 9.73 4.17 2.39
CA ILE A 206 8.71 5.22 2.38
C ILE A 206 7.38 4.63 2.85
N LEU A 207 6.92 5.02 4.03
CA LEU A 207 5.73 4.46 4.67
C LEU A 207 4.64 5.54 4.75
N ILE A 208 3.63 5.46 3.88
CA ILE A 208 2.51 6.40 3.90
C ILE A 208 1.36 5.79 4.71
N HIS A 209 1.04 6.37 5.87
CA HIS A 209 -0.01 5.87 6.77
C HIS A 209 0.12 4.36 7.07
N PRO A 210 1.28 3.87 7.56
CA PRO A 210 1.52 2.43 7.66
C PRO A 210 0.45 1.69 8.46
N PHE A 211 0.00 0.56 7.92
CA PHE A 211 -1.02 -0.27 8.55
C PHE A 211 -0.37 -1.23 9.54
N PHE A 212 -0.16 -0.73 10.75
CA PHE A 212 0.17 -1.53 11.93
C PHE A 212 -1.05 -1.64 12.85
N GLY A 213 -1.04 -2.66 13.71
CA GLY A 213 -2.12 -2.97 14.63
C GLY A 213 -1.59 -3.55 15.93
N GLY A 214 -2.49 -4.14 16.70
CA GLY A 214 -2.24 -4.72 18.01
C GLY A 214 -3.55 -4.95 18.75
N GLU A 215 -3.56 -5.86 19.72
CA GLU A 215 -4.78 -6.12 20.49
C GLU A 215 -5.15 -4.93 21.37
N SER A 216 -4.15 -4.38 22.07
CA SER A 216 -4.31 -3.14 22.83
C SER A 216 -4.60 -1.97 21.91
N ARG A 217 -5.61 -1.16 22.28
CA ARG A 217 -5.99 0.05 21.52
C ARG A 217 -5.12 1.24 21.93
N THR A 218 -4.76 2.06 20.95
CA THR A 218 -4.17 3.38 21.17
C THR A 218 -5.24 4.43 21.43
N SER A 219 -4.83 5.67 21.75
CA SER A 219 -5.77 6.77 21.98
C SER A 219 -6.46 7.21 20.69
N SER A 220 -5.72 7.29 19.57
CA SER A 220 -6.29 7.57 18.25
C SER A 220 -7.35 6.57 17.81
N GLU A 221 -7.18 5.27 18.11
CA GLU A 221 -8.19 4.24 17.81
C GLU A 221 -9.45 4.40 18.66
N ARG A 222 -9.31 4.77 19.95
CA ARG A 222 -10.45 5.02 20.84
C ARG A 222 -11.24 6.27 20.46
N GLN A 223 -10.57 7.27 19.90
CA GLN A 223 -11.15 8.59 19.59
C GLN A 223 -11.75 8.69 18.18
N GLN A 224 -11.82 7.61 17.41
CA GLN A 224 -12.28 7.61 16.01
C GLN A 224 -13.59 8.37 15.77
N GLN A 225 -14.53 8.34 16.72
CA GLN A 225 -15.85 8.96 16.55
C GLN A 225 -15.77 10.47 16.25
N HIS A 226 -14.70 11.15 16.67
CA HIS A 226 -14.51 12.58 16.42
C HIS A 226 -14.12 12.92 14.97
N HIS A 227 -13.65 11.94 14.19
CA HIS A 227 -13.01 12.18 12.89
C HIS A 227 -13.50 11.27 11.74
N SER A 228 -14.54 10.46 11.97
CA SER A 228 -14.97 9.38 11.07
C SER A 228 -15.35 9.84 9.65
N LYS A 229 -15.75 11.10 9.45
CA LYS A 229 -16.09 11.64 8.12
C LYS A 229 -14.89 12.01 7.27
N SER A 230 -13.70 12.10 7.86
CA SER A 230 -12.49 12.59 7.20
C SER A 230 -11.43 11.51 6.99
N SER A 231 -11.69 10.25 7.37
CA SER A 231 -10.77 9.12 7.25
C SER A 231 -11.43 7.95 6.54
N ALA A 232 -10.76 7.38 5.53
CA ALA A 232 -11.23 6.20 4.80
C ALA A 232 -11.18 4.91 5.62
N LEU A 233 -10.43 4.89 6.73
CA LEU A 233 -10.25 3.72 7.58
C LEU A 233 -11.00 3.90 8.91
N THR A 234 -11.81 2.88 9.24
CA THR A 234 -12.46 2.71 10.54
C THR A 234 -11.85 1.54 11.30
N LEU A 235 -12.09 1.48 12.60
CA LEU A 235 -11.60 0.45 13.51
C LEU A 235 -12.22 -0.89 13.18
N SER A 236 -13.51 -0.92 12.87
CA SER A 236 -14.21 -2.14 12.43
C SER A 236 -13.62 -2.67 11.13
N ALA A 237 -13.40 -1.80 10.14
CA ALA A 237 -12.73 -2.20 8.89
C ALA A 237 -11.31 -2.70 9.16
N SER A 238 -10.54 -2.00 10.01
CA SER A 238 -9.19 -2.41 10.38
C SER A 238 -9.17 -3.80 11.03
N ASP A 239 -10.08 -4.06 11.97
CA ASP A 239 -10.17 -5.36 12.64
C ASP A 239 -10.55 -6.47 11.67
N THR A 240 -11.49 -6.21 10.75
CA THR A 240 -11.87 -7.16 9.70
C THR A 240 -10.71 -7.43 8.75
N TYR A 241 -10.01 -6.41 8.28
CA TYR A 241 -8.82 -6.59 7.43
C TYR A 241 -7.78 -7.47 8.10
N TRP A 242 -7.47 -7.24 9.39
CA TRP A 242 -6.50 -8.08 10.10
C TRP A 242 -6.97 -9.52 10.27
N ARG A 243 -8.26 -9.75 10.59
CA ARG A 243 -8.82 -11.11 10.66
C ARG A 243 -8.77 -11.83 9.31
N LEU A 244 -8.96 -11.12 8.20
CA LEU A 244 -8.88 -11.67 6.85
C LEU A 244 -7.45 -11.91 6.39
N ALA A 245 -6.50 -11.05 6.77
CA ALA A 245 -5.13 -11.06 6.26
C ALA A 245 -4.16 -11.96 7.05
N LEU A 246 -4.28 -12.01 8.39
CA LEU A 246 -3.37 -12.81 9.22
C LEU A 246 -3.59 -14.32 9.05
N PRO A 247 -2.63 -15.17 9.48
CA PRO A 247 -2.86 -16.60 9.60
C PRO A 247 -4.11 -16.90 10.44
N ARG A 248 -4.83 -17.96 10.09
CA ARG A 248 -6.04 -18.34 10.84
C ARG A 248 -5.69 -18.59 12.31
N GLY A 249 -6.48 -18.01 13.22
CA GLY A 249 -6.27 -18.13 14.67
C GLY A 249 -5.22 -17.18 15.25
N ALA A 250 -4.51 -16.39 14.43
CA ALA A 250 -3.60 -15.37 14.94
C ALA A 250 -4.38 -14.16 15.46
N SER A 251 -3.87 -13.57 16.55
CA SER A 251 -4.33 -12.27 17.05
C SER A 251 -3.60 -11.12 16.36
N ARG A 252 -4.04 -9.89 16.60
CA ARG A 252 -3.39 -8.66 16.09
C ARG A 252 -2.05 -8.36 16.77
N ASP A 253 -1.69 -9.11 17.80
CA ASP A 253 -0.33 -9.11 18.35
C ASP A 253 0.64 -10.02 17.56
N HIS A 254 0.19 -10.60 16.44
CA HIS A 254 1.10 -11.23 15.49
C HIS A 254 2.15 -10.22 14.97
N PRO A 255 3.44 -10.58 14.84
CA PRO A 255 4.53 -9.70 14.39
C PRO A 255 4.30 -8.89 13.10
N TRP A 256 3.49 -9.43 12.19
CA TRP A 256 3.13 -8.76 10.93
C TRP A 256 2.12 -7.63 11.11
N CYS A 257 1.31 -7.70 12.16
CA CYS A 257 0.36 -6.68 12.55
C CYS A 257 0.99 -5.71 13.55
N ASN A 258 1.56 -6.25 14.63
CA ASN A 258 2.20 -5.49 15.69
C ASN A 258 3.71 -5.79 15.70
N PRO A 259 4.54 -4.99 15.02
CA PRO A 259 6.00 -5.22 14.99
C PRO A 259 6.67 -4.90 16.35
N LEU A 260 5.94 -4.30 17.30
CA LEU A 260 6.45 -3.87 18.60
C LEU A 260 6.28 -4.91 19.71
N VAL A 261 5.61 -6.04 19.45
CA VAL A 261 5.53 -7.12 20.45
C VAL A 261 6.93 -7.65 20.80
N SER A 262 7.10 -8.10 22.04
CA SER A 262 8.40 -8.52 22.59
C SER A 262 9.09 -9.62 21.77
N SER A 263 8.32 -10.52 21.15
CA SER A 263 8.84 -11.57 20.26
C SER A 263 9.44 -11.03 18.95
N SER A 264 9.09 -9.80 18.55
CA SER A 264 9.57 -9.12 17.33
C SER A 264 10.64 -8.07 17.60
N ALA A 265 10.79 -7.62 18.85
CA ALA A 265 11.68 -6.53 19.23
C ALA A 265 13.16 -6.81 18.88
N GLY A 266 13.59 -8.08 18.96
CA GLY A 266 14.93 -8.50 18.56
C GLY A 266 15.22 -8.26 17.07
N PHE A 267 14.26 -8.57 16.20
CA PHE A 267 14.40 -8.40 14.76
C PHE A 267 14.54 -6.93 14.37
N LEU A 268 13.72 -6.05 14.95
CA LEU A 268 13.81 -4.61 14.67
C LEU A 268 15.14 -4.01 15.12
N ARG A 269 15.66 -4.46 16.27
CA ARG A 269 16.97 -4.04 16.77
C ARG A 269 18.08 -4.41 15.79
N GLU A 270 18.08 -5.63 15.29
CA GLU A 270 19.15 -6.19 14.46
C GLU A 270 19.05 -5.78 12.98
N ALA A 271 17.84 -5.54 12.47
CA ALA A 271 17.62 -5.17 11.07
C ALA A 271 18.35 -3.87 10.71
N LYS A 272 19.19 -3.92 9.66
CA LYS A 272 19.91 -2.74 9.14
C LYS A 272 19.02 -1.91 8.20
N LEU A 273 17.85 -1.51 8.69
CA LEU A 273 16.93 -0.69 7.90
C LEU A 273 17.60 0.64 7.49
N PRO A 274 17.46 1.05 6.22
CA PRO A 274 17.93 2.36 5.77
C PRO A 274 17.09 3.48 6.40
N THR A 275 17.39 4.74 6.04
CA THR A 275 16.53 5.86 6.46
C THR A 275 15.08 5.54 6.10
N THR A 276 14.17 5.73 7.05
CA THR A 276 12.74 5.45 6.85
C THR A 276 11.97 6.74 6.97
N MET A 277 11.18 7.05 5.94
CA MET A 277 10.30 8.20 5.92
C MET A 277 8.85 7.77 6.19
N VAL A 278 8.19 8.40 7.16
CA VAL A 278 6.86 8.00 7.62
C VAL A 278 5.90 9.18 7.54
N PHE A 279 4.86 9.04 6.75
CA PHE A 279 3.75 9.99 6.73
C PHE A 279 2.59 9.49 7.57
N MET A 280 2.01 10.38 8.36
CA MET A 280 0.84 10.15 9.19
C MET A 280 -0.19 11.24 8.89
N ALA A 281 -1.46 10.90 9.06
CA ALA A 281 -2.55 11.85 8.97
C ALA A 281 -3.14 12.09 10.36
N GLU A 282 -3.47 13.34 10.68
CA GLU A 282 -3.93 13.74 12.01
C GLU A 282 -5.19 12.97 12.47
N PHE A 283 -6.08 12.70 11.51
CA PHE A 283 -7.37 12.04 11.72
C PHE A 283 -7.36 10.54 11.41
N ASP A 284 -6.17 9.97 11.20
CA ASP A 284 -6.01 8.53 11.02
C ASP A 284 -6.04 7.81 12.38
N ILE A 285 -6.84 6.74 12.47
CA ILE A 285 -6.89 5.89 13.67
C ILE A 285 -5.52 5.25 13.97
N LEU A 286 -4.66 5.11 12.96
CA LEU A 286 -3.33 4.49 13.07
C LEU A 286 -2.24 5.48 13.49
N LYS A 287 -2.57 6.78 13.64
CA LYS A 287 -1.58 7.83 13.95
C LYS A 287 -0.71 7.47 15.15
N ASP A 288 -1.32 7.12 16.29
CA ASP A 288 -0.55 6.85 17.51
C ASP A 288 0.30 5.59 17.38
N ARG A 289 -0.19 4.55 16.68
CA ARG A 289 0.60 3.34 16.38
C ARG A 289 1.87 3.67 15.58
N ASN A 290 1.72 4.56 14.61
CA ASN A 290 2.82 4.97 13.74
C ASN A 290 3.82 5.89 14.47
N LEU A 291 3.33 6.77 15.36
CA LEU A 291 4.18 7.55 16.26
C LEU A 291 4.98 6.65 17.22
N GLU A 292 4.33 5.66 17.81
CA GLU A 292 4.97 4.65 18.67
C GLU A 292 6.05 3.88 17.91
N MET A 293 5.73 3.41 16.70
CA MET A 293 6.69 2.73 15.83
C MET A 293 7.91 3.61 15.53
N CYS A 294 7.70 4.86 15.14
CA CYS A 294 8.80 5.81 14.87
C CYS A 294 9.68 6.02 16.10
N LYS A 295 9.08 6.16 17.29
CA LYS A 295 9.80 6.30 18.56
C LYS A 295 10.66 5.08 18.86
N VAL A 296 10.11 3.87 18.70
CA VAL A 296 10.85 2.62 18.95
C VAL A 296 11.95 2.41 17.91
N MET A 297 11.72 2.73 16.64
CA MET A 297 12.77 2.68 15.62
C MET A 297 13.94 3.60 15.98
N ARG A 298 13.67 4.83 16.41
CA ARG A 298 14.71 5.77 16.87
C ARG A 298 15.46 5.26 18.09
N SER A 299 14.77 4.67 19.08
CA SER A 299 15.42 4.12 20.27
C SER A 299 16.36 2.95 19.95
N HIS A 300 16.16 2.28 18.80
CA HIS A 300 17.05 1.26 18.26
C HIS A 300 18.08 1.81 17.25
N GLY A 301 18.31 3.11 17.23
CA GLY A 301 19.32 3.77 16.41
C GLY A 301 18.99 3.84 14.91
N LYS A 302 17.74 3.58 14.51
CA LYS A 302 17.31 3.74 13.10
C LYS A 302 17.07 5.22 12.80
N ARG A 303 17.43 5.65 11.58
CA ARG A 303 17.10 7.02 11.12
C ARG A 303 15.65 7.05 10.62
N VAL A 304 14.84 7.88 11.25
CA VAL A 304 13.42 8.05 10.90
C VAL A 304 13.13 9.53 10.68
N GLU A 305 12.55 9.84 9.53
CA GLU A 305 11.96 11.13 9.20
C GLU A 305 10.45 10.95 9.22
N ASP A 306 9.73 11.67 10.08
CA ASP A 306 8.27 11.53 10.14
C ASP A 306 7.54 12.87 10.09
N VAL A 307 6.33 12.84 9.54
CA VAL A 307 5.46 14.01 9.35
C VAL A 307 4.02 13.61 9.67
N VAL A 308 3.35 14.44 10.47
CA VAL A 308 1.90 14.38 10.67
C VAL A 308 1.24 15.50 9.86
N HIS A 309 0.46 15.14 8.85
CA HIS A 309 -0.34 16.09 8.07
C HIS A 309 -1.64 16.42 8.79
N GLY A 310 -1.80 17.69 9.17
CA GLY A 310 -2.98 18.20 9.86
C GLY A 310 -4.20 18.37 8.94
N GLY A 311 -5.39 18.11 9.48
CA GLY A 311 -6.70 18.31 8.85
C GLY A 311 -7.15 17.24 7.87
N VAL A 312 -6.41 16.13 7.76
CA VAL A 312 -6.65 15.05 6.79
C VAL A 312 -6.65 13.70 7.48
N GLY A 313 -7.29 12.70 6.88
CA GLY A 313 -7.36 11.33 7.41
C GLY A 313 -6.68 10.28 6.54
N HIS A 314 -6.94 9.01 6.84
CA HIS A 314 -6.26 7.89 6.21
C HIS A 314 -6.43 7.91 4.68
N ALA A 315 -5.31 7.68 3.97
CA ALA A 315 -5.22 7.65 2.51
C ALA A 315 -5.69 8.93 1.77
N PHE A 316 -5.62 10.10 2.42
CA PHE A 316 -6.04 11.37 1.79
C PHE A 316 -5.37 11.64 0.43
N HIS A 317 -4.14 11.18 0.23
CA HIS A 317 -3.35 11.43 -0.98
C HIS A 317 -3.91 10.77 -2.25
N ILE A 318 -4.79 9.78 -2.09
CA ILE A 318 -5.44 9.05 -3.20
C ILE A 318 -6.97 9.06 -3.13
N LEU A 319 -7.56 9.30 -1.96
CA LEU A 319 -9.01 9.20 -1.74
C LEU A 319 -9.70 10.53 -1.43
N ASP A 320 -8.97 11.62 -1.16
CA ASP A 320 -9.55 12.92 -0.86
C ASP A 320 -9.07 14.01 -1.84
N ASN A 321 -10.01 14.67 -2.51
CA ASN A 321 -9.76 15.72 -3.47
C ASN A 321 -9.98 17.13 -2.90
N SER A 322 -10.19 17.28 -1.59
CA SER A 322 -10.37 18.56 -0.92
C SER A 322 -9.16 19.49 -1.10
N SER A 323 -9.36 20.82 -0.96
CA SER A 323 -8.24 21.77 -1.05
C SER A 323 -7.17 21.51 0.00
N MET A 324 -7.59 21.15 1.22
CA MET A 324 -6.70 20.77 2.29
C MET A 324 -5.81 19.60 1.88
N SER A 325 -6.41 18.53 1.34
CA SER A 325 -5.68 17.36 0.89
C SER A 325 -4.71 17.67 -0.24
N ARG A 326 -5.07 18.54 -1.19
CA ARG A 326 -4.14 18.98 -2.25
C ARG A 326 -2.90 19.69 -1.70
N ASP A 327 -3.06 20.56 -0.71
CA ASP A 327 -1.92 21.26 -0.10
C ASP A 327 -1.00 20.28 0.65
N ARG A 328 -1.58 19.30 1.35
CA ARG A 328 -0.81 18.23 2.04
C ARG A 328 -0.13 17.28 1.06
N ILE A 329 -0.77 16.96 -0.07
CA ILE A 329 -0.17 16.17 -1.15
C ILE A 329 1.02 16.93 -1.75
N HIS A 330 0.92 18.25 -1.93
CA HIS A 330 2.03 19.04 -2.45
C HIS A 330 3.27 18.97 -1.54
N ASP A 331 3.09 19.20 -0.23
CA ASP A 331 4.18 19.04 0.76
C ASP A 331 4.72 17.60 0.78
N MET A 332 3.85 16.59 0.74
CA MET A 332 4.25 15.17 0.65
C MET A 332 5.15 14.92 -0.57
N MET A 333 4.77 15.41 -1.76
CA MET A 333 5.55 15.24 -2.99
C MET A 333 6.92 15.93 -2.91
N CYS A 334 6.99 17.14 -2.34
CA CYS A 334 8.26 17.84 -2.13
C CYS A 334 9.20 17.06 -1.19
N ARG A 335 8.67 16.52 -0.10
CA ARG A 335 9.47 15.70 0.83
C ARG A 335 9.92 14.40 0.18
N LEU A 336 9.04 13.73 -0.56
CA LEU A 336 9.37 12.49 -1.28
C LEU A 336 10.50 12.72 -2.29
N HIS A 337 10.45 13.85 -3.01
CA HIS A 337 11.53 14.25 -3.92
C HIS A 337 12.86 14.39 -3.17
N ASN A 338 12.89 15.19 -2.09
CA ASN A 338 14.12 15.43 -1.32
C ASN A 338 14.65 14.14 -0.67
N PHE A 339 13.76 13.25 -0.23
CA PHE A 339 14.15 11.98 0.37
C PHE A 339 14.77 11.00 -0.64
N ILE A 340 14.27 11.00 -1.88
CA ILE A 340 14.79 10.16 -2.96
C ILE A 340 16.09 10.73 -3.54
N HIS A 341 16.27 12.06 -3.47
CA HIS A 341 17.46 12.79 -3.93
C HIS A 341 18.07 13.63 -2.79
N PRO A 342 18.65 12.97 -1.75
CA PRO A 342 19.13 13.64 -0.55
C PRO A 342 20.38 14.51 -0.74
#